data_AF-A0A6M2A045-F1
#
_entry.id   AF-A0A6M2A045-F1
#
_cell.length_a   1.000
_cell.length_b   1.000
_cell.length_c   1.000
_cell.angle_alpha   90.00
_cell.angle_beta   90.00
_cell.angle_gamma   90.00
#
_symmetry.space_group_name_H-M   'P 1'
#
loop_
_entity.id
_entity.type
_entity.pdbx_description
1 polymer ?
#
loop_
_entity_poly.entity_id
_entity_poly.type
_entity_poly.pdbx_seq_one_letter_code
_entity_poly.pdbx_strand_id
1 'polypeptide(L)'
;RELRFDIGMLSERVAKVVDWLQQNEETKGLRIGICGSSTGAAAALVAAALRPGLVHAVVSRGGRPDLAGNHLPQVHSATLLIVGGDDTIVIGMNEEAFELLQCEKKLSIVPGATHLFEEPGTLEDAAQQAQVWFREHLA
;
A
#
# COMPACT_ATOMS: atom_id res chain seq x y z
N ARG A 1 -10.41 7.22 19.85
CA ARG A 1 -10.07 5.89 19.27
C ARG A 1 -10.67 5.69 17.86
N GLU A 2 -11.48 6.63 17.37
CA GLU A 2 -12.24 6.55 16.10
C GLU A 2 -11.45 6.98 14.85
N LEU A 3 -10.58 7.99 14.98
CA LEU A 3 -9.84 8.59 13.85
C LEU A 3 -8.87 7.64 13.12
N ARG A 4 -8.48 6.51 13.72
CA ARG A 4 -7.57 5.53 13.09
C ARG A 4 -8.21 4.71 11.96
N PHE A 5 -9.53 4.79 11.85
CA PHE A 5 -10.33 4.10 10.83
C PHE A 5 -10.97 5.06 9.83
N ASP A 6 -10.77 6.37 9.99
CA ASP A 6 -11.22 7.36 9.04
C ASP A 6 -10.27 7.39 7.84
N ILE A 7 -10.58 6.56 6.83
CA ILE A 7 -9.78 6.44 5.63
C ILE A 7 -9.70 7.77 4.88
N GLY A 8 -10.78 8.56 4.86
CA GLY A 8 -10.78 9.87 4.20
C GLY A 8 -9.73 10.80 4.80
N MET A 9 -9.79 11.01 6.12
CA MET A 9 -8.82 11.85 6.83
C MET A 9 -7.39 11.31 6.71
N LEU A 10 -7.18 10.00 6.83
CA LEU A 10 -5.84 9.40 6.72
C LEU A 10 -5.28 9.58 5.30
N SER A 11 -6.09 9.36 4.27
CA SER A 11 -5.69 9.50 2.87
C SER A 11 -5.29 10.94 2.56
N GLU A 12 -6.06 11.92 3.03
CA GLU A 12 -5.72 13.34 2.86
C GLU A 12 -4.40 13.70 3.53
N ARG A 13 -4.13 13.15 4.72
CA ARG A 13 -2.85 13.37 5.42
C ARG A 13 -1.69 12.79 4.65
N VAL A 14 -1.82 11.57 4.13
CA VAL A 14 -0.78 10.94 3.30
C VAL A 14 -0.57 11.73 2.01
N ALA A 15 -1.64 12.17 1.33
CA ALA A 15 -1.54 13.00 0.13
C ALA A 15 -0.81 14.33 0.40
N LYS A 16 -1.06 14.98 1.54
CA LYS A 16 -0.32 16.19 1.95
C LYS A 16 1.16 15.92 2.20
N VAL A 17 1.53 14.74 2.70
CA VAL A 17 2.94 14.36 2.85
C VAL A 17 3.60 14.15 1.48
N VAL A 18 2.89 13.54 0.53
CA VAL A 18 3.37 13.41 -0.87
C VAL A 18 3.63 14.79 -1.47
N ASP A 19 2.68 15.72 -1.31
CA ASP A 19 2.82 17.10 -1.80
C ASP A 19 4.01 17.81 -1.16
N TRP A 20 4.19 17.64 0.16
CA TRP A 20 5.31 18.23 0.89
C TRP A 20 6.66 17.68 0.43
N LEU A 21 6.77 16.37 0.19
CA LEU A 21 8.00 15.74 -0.31
C LEU A 21 8.41 16.29 -1.68
N GLN A 22 7.44 16.65 -2.53
CA GLN A 22 7.71 17.25 -3.84
C GLN A 22 8.12 18.73 -3.77
N GLN A 23 7.76 19.42 -2.68
CA GLN A 23 8.12 20.83 -2.47
C GLN A 23 9.41 21.00 -1.67
N ASN A 24 9.85 19.97 -0.94
CA ASN A 24 11.07 20.01 -0.15
C ASN A 24 12.30 19.79 -1.04
N GLU A 25 13.23 20.74 -1.01
CA GLU A 25 14.48 20.72 -1.79
C GLU A 25 15.29 19.43 -1.63
N GLU A 26 15.28 18.81 -0.45
CA GLU A 26 16.02 17.58 -0.17
C GLU A 26 15.38 16.34 -0.83
N THR A 27 14.07 16.38 -1.13
CA THR A 27 13.32 15.19 -1.58
C THR A 27 12.64 15.36 -2.93
N LYS A 28 12.56 16.57 -3.49
CA LYS A 28 11.85 16.85 -4.76
C LYS A 28 12.36 16.07 -5.96
N GLY A 29 13.62 15.64 -5.93
CA GLY A 29 14.24 14.81 -6.98
C GLY A 29 14.02 13.30 -6.81
N LEU A 30 13.43 12.86 -5.69
CA LEU A 30 13.24 11.44 -5.38
C LEU A 30 11.90 10.93 -5.87
N ARG A 31 11.89 9.69 -6.39
CA ARG A 31 10.66 8.95 -6.68
C ARG A 31 10.01 8.52 -5.38
N ILE A 32 8.73 8.84 -5.21
CA ILE A 32 7.99 8.55 -3.97
C ILE A 32 7.36 7.16 -4.06
N GLY A 33 7.63 6.33 -3.06
CA GLY A 33 6.87 5.10 -2.78
C GLY A 33 6.19 5.17 -1.42
N ILE A 34 5.05 4.48 -1.27
CA ILE A 34 4.28 4.46 -0.03
C ILE A 34 4.11 3.02 0.46
N CYS A 35 4.47 2.75 1.71
CA CYS A 35 4.20 1.49 2.38
C CYS A 35 3.11 1.69 3.44
N GLY A 36 1.95 1.06 3.24
CA GLY A 36 0.81 1.10 4.14
C GLY A 36 0.57 -0.27 4.79
N SER A 37 0.11 -0.27 6.04
CA SER A 37 -0.26 -1.50 6.75
C SER A 37 -1.62 -1.38 7.40
N SER A 38 -2.35 -2.49 7.50
CA SER A 38 -3.73 -2.51 8.00
C SER A 38 -4.59 -1.44 7.30
N THR A 39 -5.26 -0.54 8.02
CA THR A 39 -6.04 0.57 7.43
C THR A 39 -5.21 1.61 6.68
N GLY A 40 -3.91 1.70 6.99
CA GLY A 40 -2.98 2.56 6.27
C GLY A 40 -2.76 2.15 4.81
N ALA A 41 -3.05 0.88 4.45
CA ALA A 41 -3.00 0.43 3.07
C ALA A 41 -4.06 1.11 2.18
N ALA A 42 -5.30 1.22 2.67
CA ALA A 42 -6.34 1.96 1.98
C ALA A 42 -5.95 3.42 1.81
N ALA A 43 -5.44 4.04 2.87
CA ALA A 43 -5.00 5.44 2.83
C ALA A 43 -3.86 5.67 1.83
N ALA A 44 -2.91 4.74 1.74
CA ALA A 44 -1.83 4.78 0.76
C ALA A 44 -2.36 4.73 -0.69
N LEU A 45 -3.29 3.81 -0.98
CA LEU A 45 -3.88 3.65 -2.30
C LEU A 45 -4.73 4.85 -2.71
N VAL A 46 -5.57 5.37 -1.81
CA VAL A 46 -6.35 6.58 -2.07
C VAL A 46 -5.41 7.77 -2.30
N ALA A 47 -4.36 7.95 -1.49
CA ALA A 47 -3.40 9.02 -1.69
C ALA A 47 -2.67 8.92 -3.04
N ALA A 48 -2.30 7.71 -3.46
CA ALA A 48 -1.72 7.47 -4.78
C ALA A 48 -2.68 7.79 -5.93
N ALA A 49 -3.96 7.45 -5.79
CA ALA A 49 -5.01 7.81 -6.75
C ALA A 49 -5.26 9.33 -6.81
N LEU A 50 -5.17 10.03 -5.67
CA LEU A 50 -5.35 11.49 -5.59
C LEU A 50 -4.16 12.28 -6.14
N ARG A 51 -2.99 11.66 -6.30
CA ARG A 51 -1.75 12.28 -6.80
C ARG A 51 -1.12 11.42 -7.90
N PRO A 52 -1.85 11.19 -9.01
CA PRO A 52 -1.34 10.37 -10.09
C PRO A 52 -0.05 10.99 -10.64
N GLY A 53 0.99 10.15 -10.80
CA GLY A 53 2.30 10.58 -11.29
C GLY A 53 3.27 11.11 -10.23
N LEU A 54 2.83 11.39 -9.00
CA LEU A 54 3.75 11.69 -7.89
C LEU A 54 4.16 10.43 -7.13
N VAL A 55 3.22 9.51 -6.93
CA VAL A 55 3.48 8.20 -6.32
C VAL A 55 3.80 7.19 -7.41
N HIS A 56 4.92 6.49 -7.27
CA HIS A 56 5.44 5.56 -8.28
C HIS A 56 5.22 4.10 -7.89
N ALA A 57 5.25 3.81 -6.58
CA ALA A 57 5.03 2.46 -6.06
C ALA A 57 4.26 2.47 -4.74
N VAL A 58 3.38 1.49 -4.53
CA VAL A 58 2.65 1.27 -3.28
C VAL A 58 2.86 -0.17 -2.81
N VAL A 59 3.08 -0.35 -1.51
CA VAL A 59 3.06 -1.65 -0.84
C VAL A 59 1.96 -1.62 0.23
N SER A 60 1.06 -2.60 0.20
CA SER A 60 0.04 -2.88 1.22
C SER A 60 0.43 -4.15 1.97
N ARG A 61 0.72 -4.08 3.27
CA ARG A 61 1.06 -5.24 4.10
C ARG A 61 -0.04 -5.55 5.12
N GLY A 62 -0.63 -6.75 5.04
CA GLY A 62 -1.77 -7.15 5.88
C GLY A 62 -2.91 -6.13 5.84
N GLY A 63 -3.05 -5.46 4.69
CA GLY A 63 -3.85 -4.26 4.55
C GLY A 63 -5.31 -4.54 4.23
N ARG A 64 -6.13 -3.49 4.34
CA ARG A 64 -7.52 -3.46 3.87
C ARG A 64 -7.67 -2.59 2.61
N PRO A 65 -7.03 -2.96 1.48
CA PRO A 65 -7.07 -2.14 0.26
C PRO A 65 -8.48 -2.00 -0.32
N ASP A 66 -9.37 -2.95 -0.03
CA ASP A 66 -10.80 -2.90 -0.36
C ASP A 66 -11.47 -1.60 0.12
N LEU A 67 -11.03 -1.05 1.25
CA LEU A 67 -11.57 0.21 1.80
C LEU A 67 -11.20 1.44 0.98
N ALA A 68 -10.29 1.35 0.00
CA ALA A 68 -10.05 2.43 -0.95
C ALA A 68 -11.20 2.57 -1.98
N GLY A 69 -12.02 1.53 -2.13
CA GLY A 69 -13.26 1.55 -2.92
C GLY A 69 -13.06 2.09 -4.33
N ASN A 70 -13.85 3.09 -4.70
CA ASN A 70 -13.86 3.68 -6.06
C ASN A 70 -12.55 4.37 -6.48
N HIS A 71 -11.57 4.49 -5.58
CA HIS A 71 -10.24 4.99 -5.92
C HIS A 71 -9.33 3.90 -6.52
N LEU A 72 -9.61 2.61 -6.27
CA LEU A 72 -8.77 1.50 -6.74
C LEU A 72 -8.55 1.54 -8.27
N PRO A 73 -9.56 1.76 -9.12
CA PRO A 73 -9.35 1.83 -10.57
C PRO A 73 -8.55 3.07 -11.03
N GLN A 74 -8.38 4.06 -10.14
CA GLN A 74 -7.66 5.32 -10.42
C GLN A 74 -6.20 5.26 -9.97
N VAL A 75 -5.76 4.17 -9.33
CA VAL A 75 -4.37 4.00 -8.92
C VAL A 75 -3.51 3.71 -10.15
N HIS A 76 -2.55 4.58 -10.43
CA HIS A 76 -1.59 4.39 -11.53
C HIS A 76 -0.22 3.87 -11.06
N SER A 77 0.09 4.02 -9.78
CA SER A 77 1.35 3.54 -9.19
C SER A 77 1.38 2.02 -9.14
N ALA A 78 2.54 1.42 -9.42
CA ALA A 78 2.71 -0.01 -9.33
C ALA A 78 2.47 -0.51 -7.89
N THR A 79 1.57 -1.47 -7.71
CA THR A 79 1.03 -1.85 -6.40
C THR A 79 1.32 -3.30 -6.03
N LEU A 80 1.98 -3.51 -4.89
CA LEU A 80 2.16 -4.82 -4.27
C LEU A 80 1.23 -4.97 -3.06
N LEU A 81 0.41 -6.01 -3.06
CA LEU A 81 -0.40 -6.44 -1.93
C LEU A 81 0.27 -7.68 -1.30
N ILE A 82 0.63 -7.60 -0.02
CA ILE A 82 1.22 -8.68 0.78
C ILE A 82 0.24 -9.06 1.87
N VAL A 83 -0.21 -10.30 1.89
CA VAL A 83 -1.17 -10.84 2.87
C VAL A 83 -0.60 -12.06 3.59
N GLY A 84 -0.98 -12.23 4.85
CA GLY A 84 -0.62 -13.42 5.61
C GLY A 84 -1.47 -14.61 5.18
N GLY A 85 -0.86 -15.77 4.98
CA GLY A 85 -1.51 -16.98 4.49
C GLY A 85 -2.57 -17.55 5.43
N ASP A 86 -2.48 -17.25 6.72
CA ASP A 86 -3.45 -17.69 7.73
C ASP A 86 -4.54 -16.64 7.99
N ASP A 87 -4.43 -15.44 7.38
CA ASP A 87 -5.45 -14.37 7.45
C ASP A 87 -6.44 -14.47 6.27
N THR A 88 -7.15 -15.59 6.23
CA THR A 88 -8.06 -15.96 5.11
C THR A 88 -9.12 -14.90 4.78
N ILE A 89 -9.59 -14.14 5.77
CA ILE A 89 -10.54 -13.06 5.56
C ILE A 89 -9.89 -11.92 4.78
N VAL A 90 -8.67 -11.51 5.17
CA VAL A 90 -7.95 -10.43 4.52
C VAL A 90 -7.45 -10.84 3.13
N ILE A 91 -7.18 -12.12 2.90
CA ILE A 91 -6.87 -12.64 1.55
C ILE A 91 -8.00 -12.30 0.58
N GLY A 92 -9.25 -12.70 0.88
CA GLY A 92 -10.39 -12.42 0.00
C GLY A 92 -10.60 -10.92 -0.26
N MET A 93 -10.43 -10.09 0.77
CA MET A 93 -10.52 -8.63 0.64
C MET A 93 -9.40 -8.04 -0.25
N ASN A 94 -8.19 -8.62 -0.23
CA ASN A 94 -7.10 -8.19 -1.09
C ASN A 94 -7.30 -8.70 -2.53
N GLU A 95 -7.86 -9.89 -2.73
CA GLU A 95 -8.24 -10.40 -4.05
C GLU A 95 -9.30 -9.50 -4.71
N GLU A 96 -10.34 -9.11 -3.98
CA GLU A 96 -11.36 -8.15 -4.46
C GLU A 96 -10.73 -6.82 -4.89
N ALA A 97 -9.85 -6.25 -4.06
CA ALA A 97 -9.16 -5.02 -4.40
C ALA A 97 -8.20 -5.20 -5.59
N PHE A 98 -7.53 -6.35 -5.66
CA PHE A 98 -6.60 -6.70 -6.73
C PHE A 98 -7.31 -6.68 -8.09
N GLU A 99 -8.51 -7.23 -8.20
CA GLU A 99 -9.29 -7.20 -9.44
C GLU A 99 -9.63 -5.77 -9.92
N LEU A 100 -9.88 -4.85 -8.98
CA LEU A 100 -10.25 -3.47 -9.30
C LEU A 100 -9.06 -2.60 -9.73
N LEU A 101 -7.84 -2.91 -9.29
CA LEU A 101 -6.62 -2.20 -9.69
C LEU A 101 -6.36 -2.32 -11.20
N GLN A 102 -6.02 -1.21 -11.86
CA GLN A 102 -5.75 -1.14 -13.30
C GLN A 102 -4.27 -0.85 -13.64
N CYS A 103 -3.41 -0.78 -12.64
CA CYS A 103 -1.97 -0.58 -12.77
C CYS A 103 -1.19 -1.90 -12.80
N GLU A 104 0.14 -1.81 -12.95
CA GLU A 104 1.03 -2.92 -12.61
C GLU A 104 0.77 -3.34 -11.16
N LYS A 105 0.43 -4.62 -10.96
CA LYS A 105 -0.05 -5.12 -9.68
C LYS A 105 0.46 -6.52 -9.40
N LYS A 106 0.75 -6.80 -8.13
CA LYS A 106 1.08 -8.14 -7.64
C LYS A 106 0.40 -8.41 -6.31
N LEU A 107 -0.16 -9.60 -6.14
CA LEU A 107 -0.64 -10.12 -4.86
C LEU A 107 0.31 -11.23 -4.42
N SER A 108 0.77 -11.17 -3.17
CA SER A 108 1.68 -12.13 -2.58
C SER A 108 1.14 -12.62 -1.24
N ILE A 109 1.18 -13.94 -1.04
CA ILE A 109 0.72 -14.61 0.17
C ILE A 109 1.94 -15.15 0.91
N VAL A 110 2.13 -14.74 2.18
CA VAL A 110 3.21 -15.21 3.05
C VAL A 110 2.71 -16.42 3.85
N PRO A 111 3.19 -17.65 3.59
CA PRO A 111 2.69 -18.85 4.26
C PRO A 111 2.90 -18.80 5.78
N GLY A 112 1.89 -19.23 6.55
CA GLY A 112 1.96 -19.31 8.01
C GLY A 112 1.98 -17.97 8.75
N ALA A 113 1.78 -16.85 8.03
CA ALA A 113 1.68 -15.54 8.64
C ALA A 113 0.22 -15.20 8.99
N THR A 114 -0.01 -14.71 10.21
CA THR A 114 -1.29 -14.11 10.61
C THR A 114 -1.30 -12.60 10.30
N HIS A 115 -2.36 -11.90 10.73
CA HIS A 115 -2.61 -10.49 10.40
C HIS A 115 -1.41 -9.55 10.60
N LEU A 116 -0.62 -9.81 11.65
CA LEU A 116 0.49 -8.94 12.06
C LEU A 116 1.87 -9.45 11.61
N PHE A 117 1.94 -10.64 11.00
CA PHE A 117 3.21 -11.27 10.59
C PHE A 117 4.16 -11.44 11.80
N GLU A 118 3.65 -11.89 12.95
CA GLU A 118 4.45 -12.07 14.17
C GLU A 118 5.17 -13.43 14.19
N GLU A 119 4.77 -14.35 13.31
CA GLU A 119 5.36 -15.67 13.20
C GLU A 119 6.80 -15.57 12.67
N PRO A 120 7.72 -16.43 13.14
CA PRO A 120 9.14 -16.34 12.81
C PRO A 120 9.41 -16.25 11.30
N GLY A 121 10.09 -15.19 10.86
CA GLY A 121 10.50 -15.00 9.46
C GLY A 121 9.45 -14.37 8.54
N THR A 122 8.20 -14.22 9.00
CA THR A 122 7.11 -13.76 8.13
C THR A 122 7.16 -12.24 7.87
N LEU A 123 7.56 -11.45 8.87
CA LEU A 123 7.76 -10.02 8.69
C LEU A 123 9.00 -9.73 7.84
N GLU A 124 10.06 -10.52 8.00
CA GLU A 124 11.29 -10.43 7.20
C GLU A 124 11.00 -10.72 5.72
N ASP A 125 10.21 -11.75 5.43
CA ASP A 125 9.76 -12.07 4.07
C ASP A 125 8.95 -10.90 3.47
N ALA A 126 7.94 -10.40 4.19
CA ALA A 126 7.16 -9.25 3.75
C ALA A 126 8.04 -8.00 3.49
N ALA A 127 9.03 -7.74 4.36
CA ALA A 127 9.96 -6.64 4.20
C ALA A 127 10.89 -6.82 2.99
N GLN A 128 11.36 -8.04 2.74
CA GLN A 128 12.18 -8.35 1.56
C GLN A 128 11.40 -8.14 0.27
N GLN A 129 10.16 -8.58 0.21
CA GLN A 129 9.29 -8.36 -0.95
C GLN A 129 9.03 -6.87 -1.19
N ALA A 130 8.75 -6.10 -0.13
CA ALA A 130 8.58 -4.65 -0.23
C ALA A 130 9.86 -3.95 -0.72
N GLN A 131 11.02 -4.38 -0.24
CA GLN A 131 12.31 -3.85 -0.67
C GLN A 131 12.55 -4.08 -2.17
N VAL A 132 12.29 -5.29 -2.65
CA VAL A 132 12.44 -5.63 -4.08
C VAL A 132 11.51 -4.76 -4.92
N TRP A 133 10.23 -4.65 -4.54
CA TRP A 133 9.26 -3.82 -5.24
C TRP A 133 9.68 -2.36 -5.36
N PHE A 134 10.11 -1.76 -4.25
CA PHE A 134 10.56 -0.37 -4.27
C PHE A 134 11.86 -0.19 -5.07
N ARG A 135 12.80 -1.15 -5.04
CA ARG A 135 14.02 -1.08 -5.86
C ARG A 135 13.72 -1.12 -7.36
N GLU A 136 12.75 -1.92 -7.77
CA GLU A 136 12.38 -2.05 -9.18
C GLU A 136 11.64 -0.81 -9.71
N HIS A 137 10.95 -0.06 -8.86
CA HIS A 137 10.04 1.00 -9.30
C HIS A 137 10.44 2.43 -8.88
N LEU A 138 11.36 2.58 -7.91
CA LEU A 138 11.87 3.88 -7.46
C LEU A 138 13.30 4.18 -7.93
N ALA A 139 13.88 3.35 -8.78
CA ALA A 139 15.19 3.57 -9.40
C ALA A 139 15.19 4.76 -10.37
#